data_AF-A0A9D5JGV0-F1
#
_entry.id   AF-A0A9D5JGV0-F1
#
_cell.length_a   1.000
_cell.length_b   1.000
_cell.length_c   1.000
_cell.angle_alpha   90.00
_cell.angle_beta   90.00
_cell.angle_gamma   90.00
#
_symmetry.space_group_name_H-M   'P 1'
#
loop_
_entity.id
_entity.type
_entity.pdbx_description
1 polymer ?
#
loop_
_entity_poly.entity_id
_entity_poly.type
_entity_poly.pdbx_seq_one_letter_code
_entity_poly.pdbx_strand_id
1 'polypeptide(L)'
;MIARRAGSLDVGIAALPFAVAVALPLMPLLVTLADVLPRGVAILGPRSALALSAAITLACIVSLVSILLTHGWRGLTAPPLSRPLYFLIATEIVAGIAGVAFRASEFEIISQAGNALAFFAFWWTMGDDRLRRPLLGCFFVSGIATALFAVGLTVSRHPPAAFAYVHGRAVGTFLQPNEFAGYLLFLIPMGIAQLGAPAWLRRLGILAAGAGTVGLALSVSRAAWLGLLLALPILISRLGRRALIRYSCLAVVLLVLVATAFRNVGHDPSENASRITVWRGAVRMAERFALTGVGPVAFGRVYPLFKQPDAQVVEIHAHDLPLNVLVENGLLGLAAFCWVVVASWRAARIAGTRIAPSERERALLFAALSSAFAASAFQNTVDLVTTFVFLLWWPMLGLMLALGRAMGQAGADPKPSPRLVGRALATVALICAAPGLSACNHPPPAPVARSAHKAEPRPQGLGYRVSAHETAGHVITISDIARGRPVYTLRAASGVYSTNGRKGTFSDTTLSFYKGAAVQLTVTAPTAAVNTVSYDVTLAGGVTARNDNRVTLTADTMSYNDRSRVLTARGHVVASDSRGDLLRGERAVADIDLQELRVFGVSGIGH
;
A
#
# COMPACT_ATOMS: atom_id res chain seq x y z
N MET A 1 4.84 5.55 -48.38
CA MET A 1 5.44 6.20 -47.18
C MET A 1 4.40 6.56 -46.12
N ILE A 2 3.20 7.02 -46.51
CA ILE A 2 2.10 7.43 -45.61
C ILE A 2 1.54 6.26 -44.78
N ALA A 3 1.31 5.08 -45.37
CA ALA A 3 0.82 3.89 -44.64
C ALA A 3 1.80 3.36 -43.56
N ARG A 4 3.12 3.49 -43.79
CA ARG A 4 4.14 3.15 -42.77
C ARG A 4 4.12 4.14 -41.59
N ARG A 5 3.72 5.39 -41.82
CA ARG A 5 3.64 6.45 -40.80
C ARG A 5 2.42 6.26 -39.88
N ALA A 6 1.28 5.87 -40.45
CA ALA A 6 0.08 5.55 -39.68
C ALA A 6 0.31 4.38 -38.70
N GLY A 7 0.88 3.28 -39.19
CA GLY A 7 1.17 2.11 -38.34
C GLY A 7 2.23 2.36 -37.24
N SER A 8 3.13 3.33 -37.41
CA SER A 8 4.09 3.69 -36.34
C SER A 8 3.47 4.54 -35.23
N LEU A 9 2.44 5.33 -35.54
CA LEU A 9 1.81 6.23 -34.58
C LEU A 9 0.83 5.50 -33.67
N ASP A 10 0.08 4.53 -34.18
CA ASP A 10 -0.79 3.66 -33.35
C ASP A 10 0.01 2.91 -32.27
N VAL A 11 1.25 2.56 -32.59
CA VAL A 11 2.16 1.87 -31.66
C VAL A 11 2.76 2.82 -30.64
N GLY A 12 2.96 4.09 -31.01
CA GLY A 12 3.31 5.14 -30.05
C GLY A 12 2.18 5.41 -29.04
N ILE A 13 0.92 5.45 -29.49
CA ILE A 13 -0.23 5.58 -28.59
C ILE A 13 -0.33 4.38 -27.63
N ALA A 14 0.05 3.18 -28.09
CA ALA A 14 0.02 1.97 -27.28
C ALA A 14 1.16 1.85 -26.24
N ALA A 15 2.18 2.73 -26.26
CA ALA A 15 3.33 2.65 -25.36
C ALA A 15 2.92 2.66 -23.87
N LEU A 16 2.13 3.64 -23.43
CA LEU A 16 1.60 3.73 -22.06
C LEU A 16 0.70 2.53 -21.72
N PRO A 17 -0.24 2.09 -22.58
CA PRO A 17 -1.00 0.87 -22.34
C PRO A 17 -0.17 -0.38 -22.05
N PHE A 18 0.86 -0.65 -22.86
CA PHE A 18 1.74 -1.80 -22.62
C PHE A 18 2.59 -1.63 -21.35
N ALA A 19 3.11 -0.43 -21.10
CA ALA A 19 3.83 -0.13 -19.87
C ALA A 19 2.95 -0.38 -18.64
N VAL A 20 1.72 0.14 -18.63
CA VAL A 20 0.74 -0.09 -17.55
C VAL A 20 0.44 -1.59 -17.39
N ALA A 21 0.17 -2.33 -18.47
CA ALA A 21 -0.15 -3.75 -18.38
C ALA A 21 0.94 -4.58 -17.69
N VAL A 22 2.22 -4.22 -17.87
CA VAL A 22 3.35 -4.91 -17.23
C VAL A 22 3.66 -4.33 -15.84
N ALA A 23 3.62 -3.02 -15.71
CA ALA A 23 4.12 -2.30 -14.53
C ALA A 23 3.07 -2.14 -13.43
N LEU A 24 1.77 -2.28 -13.73
CA LEU A 24 0.70 -2.02 -12.76
C LEU A 24 0.86 -2.80 -11.44
N PRO A 25 1.21 -4.10 -11.44
CA PRO A 25 1.43 -4.83 -10.18
C PRO A 25 2.66 -4.34 -9.40
N LEU A 26 3.58 -3.64 -10.05
CA LEU A 26 4.80 -3.08 -9.45
C LEU A 26 4.59 -1.65 -8.94
N MET A 27 3.48 -0.98 -9.27
CA MET A 27 3.23 0.41 -8.85
C MET A 27 3.36 0.64 -7.35
N PRO A 28 2.93 -0.28 -6.46
CA PRO A 28 3.11 -0.12 -5.03
C PRO A 28 4.56 0.07 -4.60
N LEU A 29 5.56 -0.33 -5.40
CA LEU A 29 6.97 -0.04 -5.13
C LEU A 29 7.29 1.46 -5.06
N LEU A 30 6.49 2.33 -5.69
CA LEU A 30 6.72 3.77 -5.69
C LEU A 30 6.72 4.38 -4.28
N VAL A 31 6.02 3.76 -3.34
CA VAL A 31 6.03 4.13 -1.91
C VAL A 31 7.44 4.12 -1.29
N THR A 32 8.36 3.32 -1.84
CA THR A 32 9.74 3.20 -1.33
C THR A 32 10.54 4.48 -1.57
N LEU A 33 10.04 5.38 -2.44
CA LEU A 33 10.61 6.71 -2.65
C LEU A 33 10.35 7.65 -1.46
N ALA A 34 9.32 7.38 -0.64
CA ALA A 34 8.93 8.23 0.48
C ALA A 34 9.63 7.87 1.81
N ASP A 35 10.48 6.82 1.84
CA ASP A 35 11.16 6.28 3.04
C ASP A 35 10.25 6.09 4.28
N VAL A 36 8.99 5.71 4.02
CA VAL A 36 7.95 5.54 5.07
C VAL A 36 7.82 4.10 5.58
N LEU A 37 8.44 3.14 4.90
CA LEU A 37 8.30 1.72 5.25
C LEU A 37 9.32 1.28 6.30
N PRO A 38 8.93 0.39 7.23
CA PRO A 38 9.88 -0.23 8.15
C PRO A 38 10.98 -1.00 7.38
N ARG A 39 12.21 -0.99 7.93
CA ARG A 39 13.34 -1.71 7.34
C ARG A 39 13.02 -3.20 7.15
N GLY A 40 13.31 -3.71 5.95
CA GLY A 40 13.08 -5.11 5.59
C GLY A 40 11.66 -5.46 5.12
N VAL A 41 10.72 -4.50 5.11
CA VAL A 41 9.38 -4.68 4.54
C VAL A 41 9.41 -4.52 3.02
N ALA A 42 10.14 -3.52 2.52
CA ALA A 42 10.30 -3.32 1.09
C ALA A 42 11.14 -4.44 0.45
N ILE A 43 10.54 -5.15 -0.50
CA ILE A 43 11.21 -6.24 -1.24
C ILE A 43 12.20 -5.67 -2.27
N LEU A 44 11.82 -4.56 -2.92
CA LEU A 44 12.65 -3.84 -3.88
C LEU A 44 12.92 -2.43 -3.34
N GLY A 45 14.10 -1.90 -3.63
CA GLY A 45 14.56 -0.63 -3.10
C GLY A 45 14.16 0.60 -3.95
N PRO A 46 14.48 1.81 -3.47
CA PRO A 46 14.12 3.08 -4.13
C PRO A 46 14.62 3.22 -5.57
N ARG A 47 15.76 2.60 -5.90
CA ARG A 47 16.33 2.61 -7.27
C ARG A 47 15.40 1.91 -8.27
N SER A 48 14.80 0.80 -7.88
CA SER A 48 13.85 0.06 -8.72
C SER A 48 12.57 0.87 -8.91
N ALA A 49 12.10 1.54 -7.85
CA ALA A 49 10.95 2.44 -7.92
C ALA A 49 11.21 3.65 -8.84
N LEU A 50 12.41 4.23 -8.79
CA LEU A 50 12.79 5.33 -9.68
C LEU A 50 12.85 4.88 -11.14
N ALA A 51 13.44 3.72 -11.42
CA ALA A 51 13.49 3.16 -12.76
C ALA A 51 12.09 2.89 -13.33
N LEU A 52 11.20 2.33 -12.49
CA LEU A 52 9.79 2.10 -12.81
C LEU A 52 9.03 3.40 -13.09
N SER A 53 9.26 4.44 -12.28
CA SER A 53 8.67 5.77 -12.49
C SER A 53 9.15 6.40 -13.79
N ALA A 54 10.45 6.35 -14.07
CA ALA A 54 11.03 6.87 -15.31
C ALA A 54 10.49 6.15 -16.55
N ALA A 55 10.34 4.82 -16.47
CA ALA A 55 9.75 3.99 -17.51
C ALA A 55 8.34 4.42 -17.90
N ILE A 56 7.48 4.60 -16.89
CA ILE A 56 6.08 4.98 -17.11
C ILE A 56 5.98 6.41 -17.58
N THR A 57 6.80 7.30 -17.04
CA THR A 57 6.86 8.69 -17.48
C THR A 57 7.25 8.77 -18.96
N LEU A 58 8.26 8.00 -19.39
CA LEU A 58 8.64 7.95 -20.80
C LEU A 58 7.50 7.39 -21.67
N ALA A 59 6.86 6.30 -21.25
CA ALA A 59 5.72 5.73 -21.98
C ALA A 59 4.54 6.70 -22.08
N CYS A 60 4.28 7.44 -21.00
CA CYS A 60 3.31 8.53 -20.90
C CYS A 60 3.60 9.63 -21.93
N ILE A 61 4.83 10.14 -21.97
CA ILE A 61 5.26 11.15 -22.95
C ILE A 61 5.10 10.64 -24.39
N VAL A 62 5.56 9.41 -24.68
CA VAL A 62 5.46 8.81 -26.02
C VAL A 62 4.00 8.71 -26.46
N SER A 63 3.11 8.23 -25.59
CA SER A 63 1.68 8.13 -25.92
C SER A 63 1.01 9.50 -26.05
N LEU A 64 1.34 10.47 -25.21
CA LEU A 64 0.83 11.84 -25.32
C LEU A 64 1.21 12.47 -26.66
N VAL A 65 2.50 12.45 -27.00
CA VAL A 65 3.02 13.00 -28.26
C VAL A 65 2.37 12.29 -29.43
N SER A 66 2.23 10.96 -29.38
CA SER A 66 1.60 10.20 -30.46
C SER A 66 0.12 10.51 -30.63
N ILE A 67 -0.63 10.71 -29.53
CA ILE A 67 -2.03 11.15 -29.57
C ILE A 67 -2.11 12.55 -30.22
N LEU A 68 -1.27 13.49 -29.80
CA LEU A 68 -1.26 14.86 -30.33
C LEU A 68 -0.87 14.89 -31.82
N LEU A 69 0.11 14.10 -32.24
CA LEU A 69 0.52 14.03 -33.65
C LEU A 69 -0.54 13.37 -34.55
N THR A 70 -1.32 12.44 -34.01
CA THR A 70 -2.30 11.67 -34.80
C THR A 70 -3.68 12.32 -34.82
N HIS A 71 -4.11 12.88 -33.68
CA HIS A 71 -5.48 13.37 -33.46
C HIS A 71 -5.54 14.85 -33.08
N GLY A 72 -4.39 15.53 -32.95
CA GLY A 72 -4.31 16.90 -32.45
C GLY A 72 -4.84 17.04 -31.01
N TRP A 73 -5.15 18.27 -30.62
CA TRP A 73 -5.79 18.58 -29.34
C TRP A 73 -7.16 17.90 -29.17
N ARG A 74 -7.87 17.65 -30.28
CA ARG A 74 -9.13 16.91 -30.27
C ARG A 74 -8.95 15.48 -29.76
N GLY A 75 -7.76 14.89 -29.89
CA GLY A 75 -7.43 13.57 -29.35
C GLY A 75 -7.56 13.45 -27.83
N LEU A 76 -7.38 14.56 -27.10
CA LEU A 76 -7.50 14.61 -25.64
C LEU A 76 -8.94 14.88 -25.19
N THR A 77 -9.72 15.60 -26.01
CA THR A 77 -11.11 15.98 -25.67
C THR A 77 -12.18 15.06 -26.24
N ALA A 78 -11.84 14.22 -27.22
CA ALA A 78 -12.77 13.30 -27.90
C ALA A 78 -13.20 12.06 -27.09
N PRO A 79 -12.35 11.46 -26.22
CA PRO A 79 -12.77 10.33 -25.40
C PRO A 79 -14.03 10.64 -24.59
N PRO A 80 -14.93 9.66 -24.37
CA PRO A 80 -16.00 9.83 -23.41
C PRO A 80 -15.37 10.15 -22.05
N LEU A 81 -16.07 10.91 -21.21
CA LEU A 81 -15.60 11.33 -19.89
C LEU A 81 -14.50 12.40 -19.84
N SER A 82 -13.96 12.91 -20.96
CA SER A 82 -12.93 13.97 -20.88
C SER A 82 -13.38 15.17 -20.02
N ARG A 83 -14.62 15.66 -20.20
CA ARG A 83 -15.16 16.77 -19.40
C ARG A 83 -15.22 16.48 -17.88
N PRO A 84 -15.89 15.42 -17.41
CA PRO A 84 -15.93 15.13 -15.97
C PRO A 84 -14.54 14.85 -15.39
N LEU A 85 -13.62 14.24 -16.15
CA LEU A 85 -12.24 14.02 -15.70
C LEU A 85 -11.46 15.32 -15.52
N TYR A 86 -11.54 16.24 -16.50
CA TYR A 86 -10.92 17.56 -16.37
C TYR A 86 -11.49 18.34 -15.20
N PHE A 87 -12.80 18.23 -14.98
CA PHE A 87 -13.45 18.89 -13.85
C PHE A 87 -12.98 18.31 -12.52
N LEU A 88 -12.85 16.98 -12.41
CA LEU A 88 -12.29 16.33 -11.21
C LEU A 88 -10.86 16.81 -10.92
N ILE A 89 -9.97 16.78 -11.92
CA ILE A 89 -8.58 17.26 -11.75
C ILE A 89 -8.56 18.75 -11.39
N ALA A 90 -9.43 19.57 -12.00
CA ALA A 90 -9.53 20.99 -11.65
C ALA A 90 -9.95 21.18 -10.18
N THR A 91 -10.89 20.38 -9.68
CA THR A 91 -11.28 20.43 -8.26
C THR A 91 -10.16 19.97 -7.33
N GLU A 92 -9.34 18.98 -7.71
CA GLU A 92 -8.16 18.56 -6.95
C GLU A 92 -7.09 19.66 -6.92
N ILE A 93 -6.88 20.39 -8.02
CA ILE A 93 -5.97 21.55 -8.06
C ILE A 93 -6.46 22.65 -7.13
N VAL A 94 -7.76 23.00 -7.20
CA VAL A 94 -8.35 24.02 -6.32
C VAL A 94 -8.25 23.59 -4.85
N ALA A 95 -8.55 22.34 -4.55
CA ALA A 95 -8.41 21.75 -3.22
C ALA A 95 -6.96 21.77 -2.72
N GLY A 96 -5.99 21.44 -3.59
CA GLY A 96 -4.57 21.50 -3.25
C GLY A 96 -4.10 22.92 -2.94
N ILE A 97 -4.52 23.92 -3.73
CA ILE A 97 -4.14 25.33 -3.54
C ILE A 97 -4.77 25.90 -2.26
N ALA A 98 -6.05 25.60 -2.02
CA ALA A 98 -6.78 26.07 -0.83
C ALA A 98 -6.47 25.25 0.43
N GLY A 99 -5.93 24.04 0.25
CA GLY A 99 -5.69 23.07 1.30
C GLY A 99 -4.47 23.36 2.16
N VAL A 100 -4.24 22.50 3.15
CA VAL A 100 -3.20 22.71 4.17
C VAL A 100 -1.79 22.35 3.71
N ALA A 101 -1.66 21.69 2.54
CA ALA A 101 -0.41 21.09 2.10
C ALA A 101 -0.30 20.93 0.58
N PHE A 102 -0.23 22.04 -0.18
CA PHE A 102 -0.09 21.99 -1.65
C PHE A 102 1.03 21.06 -2.15
N ARG A 103 2.22 21.08 -1.51
CA ARG A 103 3.33 20.18 -1.87
C ARG A 103 3.04 18.69 -1.67
N ALA A 104 2.12 18.34 -0.78
CA ALA A 104 1.68 16.95 -0.65
C ALA A 104 0.70 16.57 -1.77
N SER A 105 -0.15 17.53 -2.16
CA SER A 105 -1.16 17.35 -3.18
C SER A 105 -0.60 17.28 -4.60
N GLU A 106 0.58 17.85 -4.87
CA GLU A 106 1.19 17.86 -6.20
C GLU A 106 1.36 16.46 -6.80
N PHE A 107 1.75 15.49 -5.97
CA PHE A 107 1.97 14.11 -6.40
C PHE A 107 0.67 13.44 -6.86
N GLU A 108 -0.42 13.61 -6.12
CA GLU A 108 -1.73 13.04 -6.47
C GLU A 108 -2.28 13.71 -7.74
N ILE A 109 -2.21 15.05 -7.83
CA ILE A 109 -2.67 15.80 -9.00
C ILE A 109 -1.93 15.34 -10.27
N ILE A 110 -0.60 15.20 -10.21
CA ILE A 110 0.21 14.72 -11.34
C ILE A 110 -0.15 13.26 -11.68
N SER A 111 -0.32 12.42 -10.66
CA SER A 111 -0.71 11.02 -10.84
C SER A 111 -2.08 10.89 -11.51
N GLN A 112 -3.05 11.72 -11.12
CA GLN A 112 -4.40 11.76 -11.69
C GLN A 112 -4.42 12.30 -13.12
N ALA A 113 -3.56 13.28 -13.45
CA ALA A 113 -3.36 13.72 -14.82
C ALA A 113 -2.77 12.61 -15.71
N GLY A 114 -1.74 11.91 -15.23
CA GLY A 114 -1.16 10.75 -15.93
C GLY A 114 -2.16 9.61 -16.13
N ASN A 115 -3.02 9.40 -15.14
CA ASN A 115 -4.13 8.45 -15.17
C ASN A 115 -5.21 8.80 -16.21
N ALA A 116 -5.59 10.07 -16.31
CA ALA A 116 -6.50 10.53 -17.37
C ALA A 116 -5.89 10.30 -18.76
N LEU A 117 -4.58 10.52 -18.92
CA LEU A 117 -3.89 10.16 -20.15
C LEU A 117 -3.90 8.65 -20.41
N ALA A 118 -3.69 7.82 -19.38
CA ALA A 118 -3.77 6.37 -19.51
C ALA A 118 -5.16 5.94 -19.99
N PHE A 119 -6.23 6.51 -19.42
CA PHE A 119 -7.60 6.32 -19.93
C PHE A 119 -7.72 6.67 -21.42
N PHE A 120 -7.21 7.83 -21.86
CA PHE A 120 -7.25 8.23 -23.27
C PHE A 120 -6.47 7.28 -24.18
N ALA A 121 -5.26 6.87 -23.78
CA ALA A 121 -4.41 5.98 -24.55
C ALA A 121 -5.05 4.59 -24.71
N PHE A 122 -5.63 4.04 -23.63
CA PHE A 122 -6.40 2.79 -23.69
C PHE A 122 -7.64 2.95 -24.59
N TRP A 123 -8.39 4.06 -24.48
CA TRP A 123 -9.59 4.27 -25.28
C TRP A 123 -9.32 4.36 -26.78
N TRP A 124 -8.18 4.93 -27.18
CA TRP A 124 -7.75 5.02 -28.57
C TRP A 124 -7.25 3.69 -29.15
N THR A 125 -6.63 2.84 -28.34
CA THR A 125 -5.91 1.65 -28.83
C THR A 125 -6.67 0.34 -28.66
N MET A 126 -7.48 0.21 -27.60
CA MET A 126 -8.06 -1.08 -27.20
C MET A 126 -9.28 -1.52 -28.04
N GLY A 127 -9.74 -0.66 -28.95
CA GLY A 127 -10.72 -1.03 -29.96
C GLY A 127 -10.17 -2.00 -31.01
N ASP A 128 -8.84 -2.06 -31.20
CA ASP A 128 -8.18 -2.99 -32.12
C ASP A 128 -7.74 -4.27 -31.39
N ASP A 129 -8.29 -5.41 -31.85
CA ASP A 129 -7.93 -6.75 -31.37
C ASP A 129 -6.43 -7.05 -31.48
N ARG A 130 -5.74 -6.47 -32.47
CA ARG A 130 -4.30 -6.66 -32.70
C ARG A 130 -3.44 -6.05 -31.60
N LEU A 131 -3.93 -4.98 -30.96
CA LEU A 131 -3.27 -4.33 -29.82
C LEU A 131 -3.82 -4.85 -28.49
N ARG A 132 -5.14 -5.01 -28.40
CA ARG A 132 -5.83 -5.47 -27.18
C ARG A 132 -5.36 -6.84 -26.72
N ARG A 133 -5.28 -7.83 -27.62
CA ARG A 133 -4.95 -9.21 -27.22
C ARG A 133 -3.52 -9.34 -26.68
N PRO A 134 -2.46 -8.82 -27.34
CA PRO A 134 -1.12 -8.82 -26.76
C PRO A 134 -1.04 -8.05 -25.44
N LEU A 135 -1.74 -6.92 -25.31
CA LEU A 135 -1.78 -6.16 -24.05
C LEU A 135 -2.40 -6.98 -22.92
N LEU A 136 -3.53 -7.65 -23.17
CA LEU A 136 -4.13 -8.57 -22.21
C LEU A 136 -3.17 -9.72 -21.88
N GLY A 137 -2.41 -10.19 -22.86
CA GLY A 137 -1.31 -11.14 -22.65
C GLY A 137 -0.29 -10.63 -21.64
N CYS A 138 0.23 -9.41 -21.82
CA CYS A 138 1.14 -8.77 -20.88
C CYS A 138 0.53 -8.63 -19.48
N PHE A 139 -0.72 -8.18 -19.40
CA PHE A 139 -1.46 -8.01 -18.14
C PHE A 139 -1.66 -9.33 -17.40
N PHE A 140 -1.98 -10.42 -18.11
CA PHE A 140 -2.12 -11.73 -17.48
C PHE A 140 -0.79 -12.33 -17.07
N VAL A 141 0.28 -12.18 -17.86
CA VAL A 141 1.62 -12.66 -17.47
C VAL A 141 2.10 -11.93 -16.22
N SER A 142 2.00 -10.60 -16.17
CA SER A 142 2.38 -9.81 -14.99
C SER A 142 1.51 -10.15 -13.78
N GLY A 143 0.20 -10.35 -13.98
CA GLY A 143 -0.73 -10.74 -12.93
C GLY A 143 -0.47 -12.14 -12.38
N ILE A 144 -0.19 -13.13 -13.23
CA ILE A 144 0.21 -14.49 -12.82
C ILE A 144 1.50 -14.42 -12.01
N ALA A 145 2.53 -13.72 -12.53
CA ALA A 145 3.80 -13.59 -11.85
C ALA A 145 3.64 -12.98 -10.46
N THR A 146 2.82 -11.93 -10.34
CA THR A 146 2.55 -11.26 -9.06
C THR A 146 1.77 -12.14 -8.10
N ALA A 147 0.74 -12.85 -8.58
CA ALA A 147 -0.05 -13.75 -7.75
C ALA A 147 0.80 -14.93 -7.23
N LEU A 148 1.60 -15.54 -8.10
CA LEU A 148 2.53 -16.61 -7.69
C LEU A 148 3.61 -16.10 -6.75
N PHE A 149 4.12 -14.88 -6.96
CA PHE A 149 5.06 -14.25 -6.06
C PHE A 149 4.45 -14.04 -4.67
N ALA A 150 3.21 -13.53 -4.60
CA ALA A 150 2.47 -13.38 -3.34
C ALA A 150 2.29 -14.72 -2.61
N VAL A 151 1.92 -15.78 -3.34
CA VAL A 151 1.83 -17.15 -2.79
C VAL A 151 3.19 -17.61 -2.26
N GLY A 152 4.26 -17.41 -3.03
CA GLY A 152 5.62 -17.79 -2.65
C GLY A 152 6.11 -17.09 -1.38
N LEU A 153 5.89 -15.78 -1.24
CA LEU A 153 6.22 -15.03 -0.02
C LEU A 153 5.42 -15.52 1.18
N THR A 154 4.14 -15.83 0.98
CA THR A 154 3.25 -16.29 2.05
C THR A 154 3.63 -17.70 2.53
N VAL A 155 3.92 -18.61 1.61
CA VAL A 155 4.33 -19.99 1.92
C VAL A 155 5.73 -20.04 2.53
N SER A 156 6.67 -19.28 1.96
CA SER A 156 8.06 -19.25 2.46
C SER A 156 8.18 -18.45 3.77
N ARG A 157 7.25 -17.54 4.06
CA ARG A 157 7.32 -16.59 5.19
C ARG A 157 8.56 -15.68 5.14
N HIS A 158 9.08 -15.44 3.93
CA HIS A 158 10.27 -14.61 3.71
C HIS A 158 9.95 -13.45 2.76
N PRO A 159 10.48 -12.23 3.00
CA PRO A 159 11.25 -11.85 4.20
C PRO A 159 10.34 -11.78 5.46
N PRO A 160 10.82 -12.22 6.64
CA PRO A 160 9.98 -12.27 7.85
C PRO A 160 9.40 -10.92 8.26
N ALA A 161 10.11 -9.82 8.00
CA ALA A 161 9.64 -8.48 8.28
C ALA A 161 8.41 -8.10 7.43
N ALA A 162 8.42 -8.39 6.13
CA ALA A 162 7.26 -8.17 5.27
C ALA A 162 6.10 -9.10 5.66
N PHE A 163 6.37 -10.38 5.93
CA PHE A 163 5.35 -11.35 6.34
C PHE A 163 4.67 -10.95 7.66
N ALA A 164 5.44 -10.50 8.66
CA ALA A 164 4.92 -10.00 9.92
C ALA A 164 4.13 -8.70 9.74
N TYR A 165 4.62 -7.76 8.91
CA TYR A 165 3.97 -6.48 8.64
C TYR A 165 2.53 -6.65 8.12
N VAL A 166 2.30 -7.65 7.28
CA VAL A 166 0.99 -7.92 6.66
C VAL A 166 0.17 -8.96 7.44
N HIS A 167 0.61 -9.34 8.64
CA HIS A 167 -0.05 -10.32 9.51
C HIS A 167 -0.23 -11.69 8.84
N GLY A 168 0.75 -12.10 8.03
CA GLY A 168 0.76 -13.38 7.33
C GLY A 168 -0.16 -13.46 6.11
N ARG A 169 -0.73 -12.35 5.66
CA ARG A 169 -1.58 -12.26 4.46
C ARG A 169 -0.75 -12.14 3.18
N ALA A 170 -1.28 -12.65 2.07
CA ALA A 170 -0.65 -12.47 0.77
C ALA A 170 -0.80 -11.04 0.27
N VAL A 171 0.31 -10.42 -0.10
CA VAL A 171 0.36 -9.07 -0.68
C VAL A 171 1.16 -8.98 -1.98
N GLY A 172 2.08 -9.92 -2.23
CA GLY A 172 2.93 -9.89 -3.41
C GLY A 172 3.82 -8.66 -3.45
N THR A 173 3.78 -7.94 -4.57
CA THR A 173 4.47 -6.66 -4.75
C THR A 173 3.68 -5.48 -4.20
N PHE A 174 2.45 -5.70 -3.73
CA PHE A 174 1.65 -4.71 -3.03
C PHE A 174 2.09 -4.67 -1.57
N LEU A 175 1.92 -3.52 -0.92
CA LEU A 175 2.24 -3.38 0.50
C LEU A 175 1.11 -3.86 1.40
N GLN A 176 -0.13 -3.73 0.90
CA GLN A 176 -1.32 -4.04 1.65
C GLN A 176 -2.12 -5.15 0.97
N PRO A 177 -2.70 -6.08 1.74
CA PRO A 177 -3.48 -7.19 1.19
C PRO A 177 -4.74 -6.72 0.48
N ASN A 178 -5.33 -5.60 0.91
CA ASN A 178 -6.53 -5.05 0.31
C ASN A 178 -6.26 -4.43 -1.08
N GLU A 179 -5.08 -3.82 -1.28
CA GLU A 179 -4.65 -3.32 -2.60
C GLU A 179 -4.41 -4.47 -3.57
N PHE A 180 -3.70 -5.51 -3.11
CA PHE A 180 -3.50 -6.73 -3.87
C PHE A 180 -4.83 -7.35 -4.27
N ALA A 181 -5.75 -7.50 -3.32
CA ALA A 181 -7.09 -8.02 -3.58
C ALA A 181 -7.85 -7.15 -4.59
N GLY A 182 -7.75 -5.82 -4.49
CA GLY A 182 -8.36 -4.88 -5.44
C GLY A 182 -7.85 -5.06 -6.88
N TYR A 183 -6.55 -5.35 -7.06
CA TYR A 183 -6.00 -5.74 -8.36
C TYR A 183 -6.58 -7.06 -8.87
N LEU A 184 -6.71 -8.06 -7.99
CA LEU A 184 -7.24 -9.38 -8.35
C LEU A 184 -8.72 -9.35 -8.74
N LEU A 185 -9.50 -8.38 -8.24
CA LEU A 185 -10.89 -8.14 -8.67
C LEU A 185 -11.01 -7.84 -10.17
N PHE A 186 -9.95 -7.35 -10.82
CA PHE A 186 -9.89 -7.18 -12.26
C PHE A 186 -9.27 -8.41 -12.94
N LEU A 187 -8.16 -8.94 -12.41
CA LEU A 187 -7.44 -10.07 -13.00
C LEU A 187 -8.34 -11.31 -13.19
N ILE A 188 -9.10 -11.68 -12.16
CA ILE A 188 -9.92 -12.91 -12.14
C ILE A 188 -11.03 -12.87 -13.21
N PRO A 189 -11.99 -11.91 -13.19
CA PRO A 189 -13.06 -11.89 -14.18
C PRO A 189 -12.54 -11.66 -15.59
N MET A 190 -11.49 -10.83 -15.79
CA MET A 190 -10.88 -10.65 -17.11
C MET A 190 -10.23 -11.94 -17.63
N GLY A 191 -9.63 -12.74 -16.77
CA GLY A 191 -9.10 -14.07 -17.12
C GLY A 191 -10.20 -15.03 -17.55
N ILE A 192 -11.32 -15.08 -16.81
CA ILE A 192 -12.51 -15.89 -17.15
C ILE A 192 -13.12 -15.44 -18.49
N ALA A 193 -13.15 -14.14 -18.78
CA ALA A 193 -13.67 -13.63 -20.05
C ALA A 193 -12.95 -14.18 -21.29
N GLN A 194 -11.69 -14.65 -21.14
CA GLN A 194 -10.91 -15.19 -22.25
C GLN A 194 -11.41 -16.57 -22.73
N LEU A 195 -12.46 -17.13 -22.13
CA LEU A 195 -13.17 -18.30 -22.67
C LEU A 195 -13.70 -18.05 -24.09
N GLY A 196 -13.97 -16.80 -24.46
CA GLY A 196 -14.35 -16.39 -25.82
C GLY A 196 -13.18 -16.03 -26.75
N ALA A 197 -11.93 -16.10 -26.28
CA ALA A 197 -10.74 -15.63 -26.99
C ALA A 197 -9.96 -16.76 -27.68
N PRO A 198 -8.94 -16.45 -28.52
CA PRO A 198 -8.05 -17.47 -29.11
C PRO A 198 -7.34 -18.33 -28.06
N ALA A 199 -6.96 -19.56 -28.45
CA ALA A 199 -6.49 -20.59 -27.52
C ALA A 199 -5.32 -20.15 -26.61
N TRP A 200 -4.37 -19.38 -27.12
CA TRP A 200 -3.23 -18.90 -26.33
C TRP A 200 -3.68 -17.95 -25.21
N LEU A 201 -4.55 -16.98 -25.54
CA LEU A 201 -5.05 -15.99 -24.59
C LEU A 201 -6.04 -16.62 -23.62
N ARG A 202 -6.84 -17.60 -24.08
CA ARG A 202 -7.72 -18.41 -23.23
C ARG A 202 -6.94 -19.18 -22.18
N ARG A 203 -5.87 -19.90 -22.56
CA ARG A 203 -5.02 -20.64 -21.61
C ARG A 203 -4.42 -19.70 -20.58
N LEU A 204 -3.88 -18.57 -21.04
CA LEU A 204 -3.28 -17.57 -20.17
C LEU A 204 -4.30 -16.93 -19.22
N GLY A 205 -5.50 -16.61 -19.71
CA GLY A 205 -6.60 -16.09 -18.90
C GLY A 205 -7.08 -17.08 -17.83
N ILE A 206 -7.16 -18.38 -18.14
CA ILE A 206 -7.47 -19.43 -17.16
C ILE A 206 -6.40 -19.51 -16.07
N LEU A 207 -5.11 -19.47 -16.45
CA LEU A 207 -4.00 -19.46 -15.50
C LEU A 207 -4.04 -18.20 -14.60
N ALA A 208 -4.31 -17.04 -15.18
CA ALA A 208 -4.44 -15.78 -14.44
C ALA A 208 -5.62 -15.80 -13.47
N ALA A 209 -6.77 -16.31 -13.89
CA ALA A 209 -7.93 -16.47 -13.02
C ALA A 209 -7.66 -17.46 -11.88
N GLY A 210 -6.99 -18.58 -12.16
CA GLY A 210 -6.61 -19.57 -11.16
C GLY A 210 -5.63 -19.01 -10.13
N ALA A 211 -4.50 -18.47 -10.59
CA ALA A 211 -3.48 -17.85 -9.73
C ALA A 211 -4.06 -16.69 -8.92
N GLY A 212 -4.88 -15.83 -9.56
CA GLY A 212 -5.55 -14.73 -8.90
C GLY A 212 -6.56 -15.18 -7.84
N THR A 213 -7.30 -16.28 -8.08
CA THR A 213 -8.23 -16.82 -7.07
C THR A 213 -7.48 -17.32 -5.83
N VAL A 214 -6.34 -18.00 -6.01
CA VAL A 214 -5.47 -18.43 -4.90
C VAL A 214 -4.90 -17.22 -4.16
N GLY A 215 -4.38 -16.23 -4.89
CA GLY A 215 -3.88 -14.99 -4.30
C GLY A 215 -4.96 -14.24 -3.50
N LEU A 216 -6.18 -14.18 -4.02
CA LEU A 216 -7.30 -13.51 -3.37
C LEU A 216 -7.69 -14.23 -2.07
N ALA A 217 -7.73 -15.56 -2.08
CA ALA A 217 -7.98 -16.36 -0.87
C ALA A 217 -6.89 -16.16 0.19
N LEU A 218 -5.62 -16.06 -0.20
CA LEU A 218 -4.52 -15.82 0.75
C LEU A 218 -4.41 -14.36 1.21
N SER A 219 -5.03 -13.41 0.50
CA SER A 219 -5.05 -11.99 0.91
C SER A 219 -5.91 -11.76 2.16
N VAL A 220 -6.90 -12.64 2.42
CA VAL A 220 -7.85 -12.50 3.53
C VAL A 220 -8.65 -11.18 3.49
N SER A 221 -8.77 -10.55 2.31
CA SER A 221 -9.56 -9.33 2.13
C SER A 221 -11.04 -9.64 2.01
N ARG A 222 -11.75 -9.59 3.15
CA ARG A 222 -13.19 -9.91 3.26
C ARG A 222 -14.05 -9.05 2.33
N ALA A 223 -13.74 -7.75 2.24
CA ALA A 223 -14.46 -6.82 1.38
C ALA A 223 -14.31 -7.20 -0.11
N ALA A 224 -13.11 -7.60 -0.54
CA ALA A 224 -12.89 -8.06 -1.92
C ALA A 224 -13.61 -9.38 -2.21
N TRP A 225 -13.62 -10.33 -1.28
CA TRP A 225 -14.36 -11.60 -1.45
C TRP A 225 -15.85 -11.37 -1.66
N LEU A 226 -16.46 -10.56 -0.79
CA LEU A 226 -17.87 -10.22 -0.90
C LEU A 226 -18.16 -9.41 -2.17
N GLY A 227 -17.31 -8.43 -2.50
CA GLY A 227 -17.43 -7.66 -3.73
C GLY A 227 -17.39 -8.54 -4.98
N LEU A 228 -16.44 -9.47 -5.05
CA LEU A 228 -16.35 -10.42 -6.17
C LEU A 228 -17.56 -11.36 -6.20
N LEU A 229 -17.97 -11.91 -5.06
CA LEU A 229 -19.13 -12.81 -4.97
C LEU A 229 -20.42 -12.15 -5.48
N LEU A 230 -20.65 -10.89 -5.10
CA LEU A 230 -21.84 -10.13 -5.49
C LEU A 230 -21.80 -9.70 -6.96
N ALA A 231 -20.62 -9.43 -7.51
CA ALA A 231 -20.48 -8.89 -8.87
C ALA A 231 -20.23 -9.94 -9.95
N LEU A 232 -19.59 -11.07 -9.63
CA LEU A 232 -19.26 -12.13 -10.59
C LEU A 232 -20.48 -12.72 -11.34
N PRO A 233 -21.70 -12.78 -10.76
CA PRO A 233 -22.91 -13.13 -11.50
C PRO A 233 -23.15 -12.29 -12.76
N ILE A 234 -22.70 -11.02 -12.81
CA ILE A 234 -22.77 -10.16 -14.00
C ILE A 234 -22.05 -10.83 -15.19
N LEU A 235 -20.85 -11.35 -14.96
CA LEU A 235 -20.08 -12.08 -15.98
C LEU A 235 -20.67 -13.47 -16.23
N ILE A 236 -20.95 -14.24 -15.18
CA ILE A 236 -21.37 -15.64 -15.33
C ILE A 236 -22.72 -15.75 -16.03
N SER A 237 -23.62 -14.77 -15.88
CA SER A 237 -24.89 -14.72 -16.60
C SER A 237 -24.70 -14.80 -18.13
N ARG A 238 -23.57 -14.32 -18.66
CA ARG A 238 -23.20 -14.40 -20.08
C ARG A 238 -22.65 -15.75 -20.52
N LEU A 239 -22.31 -16.63 -19.57
CA LEU A 239 -21.88 -18.02 -19.83
C LEU A 239 -23.07 -19.00 -19.85
N GLY A 240 -24.27 -18.53 -19.50
CA GLY A 240 -25.52 -19.30 -19.54
C GLY A 240 -26.03 -19.71 -18.15
N ARG A 241 -27.34 -20.00 -18.07
CA ARG A 241 -28.06 -20.27 -16.79
C ARG A 241 -27.47 -21.43 -15.97
N ARG A 242 -27.00 -22.49 -16.64
CA ARG A 242 -26.35 -23.63 -15.96
C ARG A 242 -25.01 -23.26 -15.35
N ALA A 243 -24.23 -22.40 -16.00
CA ALA A 243 -22.98 -21.89 -15.45
C ALA A 243 -23.26 -21.00 -14.23
N LEU A 244 -24.27 -20.13 -14.30
CA LEU A 244 -24.68 -19.28 -13.17
C LEU A 244 -24.96 -20.09 -11.91
N ILE A 245 -25.81 -21.12 -12.02
CA ILE A 245 -26.14 -21.99 -10.87
C ILE A 245 -24.87 -22.67 -10.33
N ARG A 246 -24.06 -23.31 -11.19
CA ARG A 246 -22.86 -24.04 -10.76
C ARG A 246 -21.84 -23.14 -10.06
N TYR A 247 -21.54 -21.98 -10.65
CA TYR A 247 -20.55 -21.06 -10.10
C TYR A 247 -21.07 -20.32 -8.87
N SER A 248 -22.36 -20.02 -8.77
CA SER A 248 -22.96 -19.51 -7.53
C SER A 248 -22.85 -20.54 -6.41
N CYS A 249 -23.15 -21.81 -6.65
CA CYS A 249 -22.96 -22.87 -5.66
C CYS A 249 -21.48 -23.01 -5.25
N LEU A 250 -20.56 -23.02 -6.23
CA LEU A 250 -19.12 -23.09 -5.95
C LEU A 250 -18.64 -21.88 -5.13
N ALA A 251 -19.09 -20.68 -5.45
CA ALA A 251 -18.70 -19.46 -4.75
C ALA A 251 -19.20 -19.46 -3.29
N VAL A 252 -20.42 -19.97 -3.04
CA VAL A 252 -20.94 -20.15 -1.67
C VAL A 252 -20.10 -21.17 -0.90
N VAL A 253 -19.78 -22.32 -1.51
CA VAL A 253 -18.93 -23.34 -0.87
C VAL A 253 -17.54 -22.78 -0.55
N LEU A 254 -16.91 -22.08 -1.50
CA LEU A 254 -15.61 -21.45 -1.29
C LEU A 254 -15.68 -20.37 -0.21
N LEU A 255 -16.73 -19.54 -0.18
CA LEU A 255 -16.91 -18.55 0.88
C LEU A 255 -17.01 -19.23 2.26
N VAL A 256 -17.77 -20.31 2.38
CA VAL A 256 -17.91 -21.05 3.65
C VAL A 256 -16.59 -21.70 4.06
N LEU A 257 -15.88 -22.34 3.14
CA LEU A 257 -14.58 -22.96 3.40
C LEU A 257 -13.53 -21.93 3.82
N VAL A 258 -13.55 -20.76 3.18
CA VAL A 258 -12.61 -19.69 3.49
C VAL A 258 -12.99 -19.01 4.81
N ALA A 259 -14.27 -18.74 5.06
CA ALA A 259 -14.75 -18.19 6.34
C ALA A 259 -14.44 -19.11 7.52
N THR A 260 -14.46 -20.43 7.31
CA THR A 260 -14.10 -21.41 8.34
C THR A 260 -12.58 -21.58 8.48
N ALA A 261 -11.83 -21.66 7.38
CA ALA A 261 -10.37 -21.83 7.39
C ALA A 261 -9.61 -20.61 7.92
N PHE A 262 -10.12 -19.40 7.71
CA PHE A 262 -9.46 -18.16 8.11
C PHE A 262 -10.05 -17.50 9.36
N ARG A 263 -10.92 -18.20 10.10
CA ARG A 263 -11.53 -17.69 11.35
C ARG A 263 -10.51 -17.23 12.39
N ASN A 264 -9.29 -17.79 12.34
CA ASN A 264 -8.19 -17.52 13.28
C ASN A 264 -6.96 -16.82 12.65
N VAL A 265 -6.99 -16.47 11.36
CA VAL A 265 -5.91 -15.68 10.76
C VAL A 265 -6.15 -14.23 11.16
N GLY A 266 -5.20 -13.70 11.95
CA GLY A 266 -5.32 -12.47 12.74
C GLY A 266 -5.93 -11.30 11.98
N HIS A 267 -7.24 -11.14 12.12
CA HIS A 267 -7.89 -9.85 12.01
C HIS A 267 -7.94 -9.30 13.42
N ASP A 268 -7.18 -8.26 13.72
CA ASP A 268 -7.33 -7.58 14.99
C ASP A 268 -8.77 -7.01 15.05
N PRO A 269 -9.59 -7.36 16.06
CA PRO A 269 -10.90 -6.76 16.24
C PRO A 269 -10.85 -5.23 16.37
N SER A 270 -9.70 -4.66 16.76
CA SER A 270 -9.47 -3.22 16.83
C SER A 270 -9.59 -2.52 15.45
N GLU A 271 -9.30 -3.22 14.34
CA GLU A 271 -9.38 -2.69 12.97
C GLU A 271 -10.83 -2.42 12.50
N ASN A 272 -11.83 -3.12 13.06
CA ASN A 272 -13.24 -2.88 12.69
C ASN A 272 -13.87 -1.76 13.53
N ALA A 273 -13.56 -1.72 14.83
CA ALA A 273 -14.04 -0.66 15.72
C ALA A 273 -13.37 0.69 15.41
N SER A 274 -12.13 0.69 14.87
CA SER A 274 -11.44 1.91 14.47
C SER A 274 -12.15 2.64 13.32
N ARG A 275 -12.68 1.95 12.30
CA ARG A 275 -13.30 2.63 11.13
C ARG A 275 -14.44 3.58 11.47
N ILE A 276 -15.33 3.19 12.39
CA ILE A 276 -16.42 4.09 12.84
C ILE A 276 -15.85 5.35 13.49
N THR A 277 -14.78 5.22 14.29
CA THR A 277 -14.11 6.38 14.89
C THR A 277 -13.44 7.27 13.84
N VAL A 278 -12.86 6.67 12.80
CA VAL A 278 -12.27 7.37 11.65
C VAL A 278 -13.31 8.12 10.87
N TRP A 279 -14.44 7.49 10.54
CA TRP A 279 -15.53 8.13 9.81
C TRP A 279 -16.11 9.30 10.57
N ARG A 280 -16.27 9.21 11.89
CA ARG A 280 -16.71 10.35 12.71
C ARG A 280 -15.71 11.51 12.65
N GLY A 281 -14.41 11.23 12.69
CA GLY A 281 -13.38 12.26 12.53
C GLY A 281 -13.39 12.87 11.13
N ALA A 282 -13.49 12.04 10.09
CA ALA A 282 -13.59 12.44 8.70
C ALA A 282 -14.83 13.31 8.43
N VAL A 283 -16.00 12.96 8.98
CA VAL A 283 -17.21 13.80 8.88
C VAL A 283 -16.99 15.17 9.51
N ARG A 284 -16.37 15.24 10.70
CA ARG A 284 -16.04 16.54 11.32
C ARG A 284 -15.03 17.36 10.50
N MET A 285 -14.08 16.70 9.84
CA MET A 285 -13.17 17.36 8.90
C MET A 285 -13.95 17.92 7.71
N ALA A 286 -14.86 17.13 7.13
CA ALA A 286 -15.71 17.55 6.02
C ALA A 286 -16.63 18.72 6.41
N GLU A 287 -17.18 18.74 7.62
CA GLU A 287 -17.96 19.87 8.14
C GLU A 287 -17.13 21.16 8.24
N ARG A 288 -15.86 21.04 8.66
CA ARG A 288 -14.94 22.19 8.78
C ARG A 288 -14.42 22.69 7.43
N PHE A 289 -14.15 21.79 6.49
CA PHE A 289 -13.54 22.09 5.19
C PHE A 289 -14.49 21.75 4.03
N ALA A 290 -15.78 22.13 4.16
CA ALA A 290 -16.85 21.61 3.31
C ALA A 290 -16.70 21.90 1.81
N LEU A 291 -16.22 23.09 1.41
CA LEU A 291 -16.25 23.49 0.00
C LEU A 291 -15.17 22.81 -0.84
N THR A 292 -13.90 22.95 -0.41
CA THR A 292 -12.71 22.50 -1.15
C THR A 292 -11.95 21.38 -0.47
N GLY A 293 -12.32 20.98 0.74
CA GLY A 293 -11.58 19.98 1.50
C GLY A 293 -10.24 20.48 2.04
N VAL A 294 -9.47 19.54 2.59
CA VAL A 294 -8.15 19.80 3.18
C VAL A 294 -7.00 19.76 2.16
N GLY A 295 -7.28 19.37 0.92
CA GLY A 295 -6.33 19.11 -0.15
C GLY A 295 -6.02 17.61 -0.34
N PRO A 296 -5.72 17.15 -1.57
CA PRO A 296 -5.31 15.77 -1.84
C PRO A 296 -4.14 15.33 -0.97
N VAL A 297 -4.18 14.09 -0.46
CA VAL A 297 -3.14 13.46 0.39
C VAL A 297 -2.92 14.18 1.73
N ALA A 298 -3.80 15.11 2.11
CA ALA A 298 -3.69 15.84 3.37
C ALA A 298 -4.47 15.19 4.52
N PHE A 299 -5.25 14.12 4.29
CA PHE A 299 -6.06 13.48 5.31
C PHE A 299 -5.26 13.17 6.59
N GLY A 300 -4.17 12.41 6.47
CA GLY A 300 -3.38 11.99 7.64
C GLY A 300 -2.68 13.14 8.39
N ARG A 301 -2.53 14.31 7.77
CA ARG A 301 -1.95 15.50 8.43
C ARG A 301 -2.98 16.24 9.28
N VAL A 302 -4.24 16.23 8.85
CA VAL A 302 -5.32 16.98 9.51
C VAL A 302 -6.11 16.10 10.48
N TYR A 303 -6.26 14.81 10.16
CA TYR A 303 -7.02 13.85 10.97
C TYR A 303 -6.64 13.82 12.47
N PRO A 304 -5.37 13.98 12.91
CA PRO A 304 -5.03 14.02 14.32
C PRO A 304 -5.76 15.10 15.14
N LEU A 305 -6.19 16.20 14.51
CA LEU A 305 -6.96 17.28 15.16
C LEU A 305 -8.45 16.91 15.34
N PHE A 306 -8.92 15.92 14.58
CA PHE A 306 -10.32 15.51 14.52
C PHE A 306 -10.54 14.07 14.98
N LYS A 307 -9.50 13.33 15.40
CA LYS A 307 -9.65 11.96 15.90
C LYS A 307 -10.38 11.95 17.25
N GLN A 308 -11.03 10.83 17.58
CA GLN A 308 -11.64 10.65 18.89
C GLN A 308 -10.55 10.52 19.99
N PRO A 309 -10.80 10.95 21.24
CA PRO A 309 -9.81 10.88 22.32
C PRO A 309 -9.29 9.47 22.60
N ASP A 310 -10.11 8.45 22.37
CA ASP A 310 -9.81 7.02 22.54
C ASP A 310 -9.15 6.39 21.29
N ALA A 311 -9.09 7.10 20.16
CA ALA A 311 -8.48 6.62 18.93
C ALA A 311 -6.94 6.55 19.07
N GLN A 312 -6.42 5.32 19.16
CA GLN A 312 -5.01 5.05 19.38
C GLN A 312 -4.15 5.19 18.11
N VAL A 313 -4.75 5.09 16.92
CA VAL A 313 -4.03 5.10 15.63
C VAL A 313 -4.32 6.40 14.86
N VAL A 314 -3.28 6.99 14.29
CA VAL A 314 -3.41 8.06 13.29
C VAL A 314 -3.55 7.40 11.93
N GLU A 315 -4.70 7.63 11.31
CA GLU A 315 -5.03 7.06 10.00
C GLU A 315 -4.66 8.04 8.89
N ILE A 316 -4.27 7.49 7.73
CA ILE A 316 -3.85 8.28 6.57
C ILE A 316 -4.95 8.47 5.54
N HIS A 317 -6.09 7.79 5.69
CA HIS A 317 -7.28 7.91 4.82
C HIS A 317 -8.55 7.47 5.56
N ALA A 318 -9.72 7.81 4.99
CA ALA A 318 -11.02 7.53 5.61
C ALA A 318 -11.47 6.05 5.55
N HIS A 319 -10.78 5.18 4.81
CA HIS A 319 -11.23 3.79 4.52
C HIS A 319 -12.62 3.72 3.84
N ASP A 320 -13.05 4.83 3.23
CA ASP A 320 -14.26 4.95 2.40
C ASP A 320 -13.96 6.00 1.32
N LEU A 321 -14.03 5.60 0.04
CA LEU A 321 -13.60 6.45 -1.07
C LEU A 321 -14.44 7.73 -1.22
N PRO A 322 -15.79 7.67 -1.26
CA PRO A 322 -16.62 8.88 -1.26
C PRO A 322 -16.31 9.84 -0.11
N LEU A 323 -16.17 9.32 1.11
CA LEU A 323 -15.86 10.13 2.28
C LEU A 323 -14.44 10.71 2.21
N ASN A 324 -13.46 9.96 1.71
CA ASN A 324 -12.10 10.46 1.52
C ASN A 324 -12.06 11.58 0.48
N VAL A 325 -12.77 11.41 -0.66
CA VAL A 325 -12.91 12.45 -1.68
C VAL A 325 -13.59 13.70 -1.12
N LEU A 326 -14.64 13.53 -0.31
CA LEU A 326 -15.31 14.64 0.37
C LEU A 326 -14.36 15.38 1.31
N VAL A 327 -13.55 14.67 2.10
CA VAL A 327 -12.62 15.30 3.04
C VAL A 327 -11.48 16.01 2.32
N GLU A 328 -10.88 15.38 1.31
CA GLU A 328 -9.70 15.94 0.64
C GLU A 328 -10.05 17.00 -0.41
N ASN A 329 -11.16 16.83 -1.13
CA ASN A 329 -11.53 17.72 -2.25
C ASN A 329 -12.86 18.49 -2.03
N GLY A 330 -13.49 18.32 -0.87
CA GLY A 330 -14.74 19.01 -0.51
C GLY A 330 -15.94 18.56 -1.34
N LEU A 331 -17.05 19.28 -1.16
CA LEU A 331 -18.29 19.07 -1.91
C LEU A 331 -18.10 19.27 -3.42
N LEU A 332 -17.20 20.18 -3.83
CA LEU A 332 -16.87 20.38 -5.24
C LEU A 332 -16.23 19.12 -5.85
N GLY A 333 -15.23 18.55 -5.17
CA GLY A 333 -14.60 17.31 -5.60
C GLY A 333 -15.53 16.10 -5.55
N LEU A 334 -16.37 16.01 -4.52
CA LEU A 334 -17.37 14.95 -4.43
C LEU A 334 -18.39 15.04 -5.58
N ALA A 335 -18.86 16.24 -5.92
CA ALA A 335 -19.75 16.45 -7.07
C ALA A 335 -19.07 16.07 -8.40
N ALA A 336 -17.80 16.42 -8.58
CA ALA A 336 -17.01 16.03 -9.75
C ALA A 336 -16.86 14.50 -9.83
N PHE A 337 -16.56 13.85 -8.70
CA PHE A 337 -16.46 12.40 -8.61
C PHE A 337 -17.79 11.70 -8.92
N CYS A 338 -18.91 12.17 -8.36
CA CYS A 338 -20.24 11.66 -8.70
C CYS A 338 -20.56 11.85 -10.19
N TRP A 339 -20.16 12.97 -10.79
CA TRP A 339 -20.33 13.18 -12.23
C TRP A 339 -19.52 12.17 -13.04
N VAL A 340 -18.26 11.90 -12.69
CA VAL A 340 -17.47 10.83 -13.30
C VAL A 340 -18.19 9.49 -13.19
N VAL A 341 -18.68 9.11 -12.01
CA VAL A 341 -19.35 7.81 -11.80
C VAL A 341 -20.59 7.68 -12.69
N VAL A 342 -21.47 8.68 -12.68
CA VAL A 342 -22.69 8.69 -13.49
C VAL A 342 -22.37 8.70 -14.98
N ALA A 343 -21.39 9.52 -15.41
CA ALA A 343 -20.98 9.60 -16.80
C ALA A 343 -20.36 8.28 -17.26
N SER A 344 -19.56 7.62 -16.41
CA SER A 344 -18.95 6.31 -16.67
C SER A 344 -20.01 5.24 -16.87
N TRP A 345 -21.02 5.20 -16.01
CA TRP A 345 -22.14 4.28 -16.15
C TRP A 345 -22.94 4.52 -17.44
N ARG A 346 -23.22 5.79 -17.79
CA ARG A 346 -23.91 6.15 -19.05
C ARG A 346 -23.09 5.73 -20.26
N ALA A 347 -21.80 6.06 -20.27
CA ALA A 347 -20.88 5.72 -21.35
C ALA A 347 -20.72 4.20 -21.50
N ALA A 348 -20.62 3.47 -20.39
CA ALA A 348 -20.57 2.01 -20.36
C ALA A 348 -21.84 1.40 -20.97
N ARG A 349 -23.03 1.88 -20.59
CA ARG A 349 -24.29 1.40 -21.20
C ARG A 349 -24.31 1.57 -22.71
N ILE A 350 -23.94 2.75 -23.19
CA ILE A 350 -23.86 3.04 -24.64
C ILE A 350 -22.82 2.14 -25.31
N ALA A 351 -21.63 1.98 -24.72
CA ALA A 351 -20.60 1.11 -25.26
C ALA A 351 -21.07 -0.36 -25.34
N GLY A 352 -21.74 -0.85 -24.29
CA GLY A 352 -22.30 -2.20 -24.25
C GLY A 352 -23.34 -2.47 -25.34
N THR A 353 -24.18 -1.49 -25.68
CA THR A 353 -25.17 -1.63 -26.77
C THR A 353 -24.55 -1.70 -28.17
N ARG A 354 -23.29 -1.28 -28.32
CA ARG A 354 -22.57 -1.27 -29.59
C ARG A 354 -21.77 -2.56 -29.84
N ILE A 355 -21.66 -3.44 -28.84
CA ILE A 355 -20.98 -4.73 -28.99
C ILE A 355 -21.94 -5.70 -29.68
N ALA A 356 -21.53 -6.24 -30.82
CA ALA A 356 -22.40 -7.13 -31.58
C ALA A 356 -22.56 -8.49 -30.87
N PRO A 357 -23.73 -9.16 -30.94
CA PRO A 357 -23.93 -10.48 -30.33
C PRO A 357 -22.95 -11.56 -30.81
N SER A 358 -22.41 -11.42 -32.02
CA SER A 358 -21.38 -12.30 -32.60
C SER A 358 -20.00 -12.11 -31.96
N GLU A 359 -19.72 -10.97 -31.33
CA GLU A 359 -18.42 -10.64 -30.73
C GLU A 359 -18.28 -11.20 -29.32
N ARG A 360 -18.35 -12.53 -29.18
CA ARG A 360 -18.34 -13.22 -27.89
C ARG A 360 -17.18 -12.82 -26.97
N GLU A 361 -15.97 -12.66 -27.52
CA GLU A 361 -14.78 -12.22 -26.76
C GLU A 361 -15.03 -10.84 -26.11
N ARG A 362 -15.48 -9.85 -26.89
CA ARG A 362 -15.73 -8.48 -26.43
C ARG A 362 -16.88 -8.43 -25.43
N ALA A 363 -17.96 -9.17 -25.69
CA ALA A 363 -19.11 -9.25 -24.80
C ALA A 363 -18.75 -9.82 -23.42
N LEU A 364 -17.94 -10.89 -23.39
CA LEU A 364 -17.45 -11.46 -22.12
C LEU A 364 -16.49 -10.52 -21.41
N LEU A 365 -15.56 -9.89 -22.14
CA LEU A 365 -14.61 -8.93 -21.55
C LEU A 365 -15.31 -7.70 -20.98
N PHE A 366 -16.32 -7.18 -21.67
CA PHE A 366 -17.14 -6.07 -21.18
C PHE A 366 -17.92 -6.45 -19.92
N ALA A 367 -18.50 -7.66 -19.86
CA ALA A 367 -19.18 -8.16 -18.67
C ALA A 367 -18.20 -8.39 -17.50
N ALA A 368 -16.97 -8.84 -17.79
CA ALA A 368 -15.92 -8.99 -16.80
C ALA A 368 -15.46 -7.66 -16.21
N LEU A 369 -15.25 -6.64 -17.05
CA LEU A 369 -14.91 -5.28 -16.58
C LEU A 369 -16.07 -4.69 -15.76
N SER A 370 -17.32 -4.89 -16.20
CA SER A 370 -18.50 -4.49 -15.43
C SER A 370 -18.54 -5.16 -14.04
N SER A 371 -18.25 -6.46 -13.99
CA SER A 371 -18.14 -7.21 -12.74
C SER A 371 -16.98 -6.69 -11.88
N ALA A 372 -15.82 -6.42 -12.45
CA ALA A 372 -14.66 -5.92 -11.73
C ALA A 372 -14.90 -4.54 -11.11
N PHE A 373 -15.49 -3.62 -11.87
CA PHE A 373 -15.86 -2.30 -11.36
C PHE A 373 -16.92 -2.38 -10.27
N ALA A 374 -17.93 -3.24 -10.40
CA ALA A 374 -18.93 -3.44 -9.34
C ALA A 374 -18.32 -4.03 -8.05
N ALA A 375 -17.43 -5.02 -8.19
CA ALA A 375 -16.71 -5.60 -7.05
C ALA A 375 -15.81 -4.56 -6.37
N SER A 376 -15.07 -3.78 -7.18
CA SER A 376 -14.14 -2.76 -6.68
C SER A 376 -14.89 -1.61 -6.02
N ALA A 377 -16.03 -1.16 -6.57
CA ALA A 377 -16.89 -0.17 -5.95
C ALA A 377 -17.35 -0.61 -4.55
N PHE A 378 -17.79 -1.86 -4.41
CA PHE A 378 -18.15 -2.42 -3.09
C PHE A 378 -16.97 -2.46 -2.11
N GLN A 379 -15.77 -2.82 -2.57
CA GLN A 379 -14.59 -2.81 -1.71
C GLN A 379 -14.20 -1.39 -1.24
N ASN A 380 -14.36 -0.38 -2.11
CA ASN A 380 -13.98 1.01 -1.84
C ASN A 380 -14.96 1.74 -0.91
N THR A 381 -16.17 1.23 -0.68
CA THR A 381 -17.12 1.77 0.32
C THR A 381 -16.87 1.25 1.74
N VAL A 382 -15.94 0.30 1.91
CA VAL A 382 -15.74 -0.37 3.21
C VAL A 382 -14.28 -0.38 3.64
N ASP A 383 -13.34 -0.23 2.70
CA ASP A 383 -11.94 -0.54 2.98
C ASP A 383 -10.94 0.26 2.12
N LEU A 384 -10.96 0.10 0.80
CA LEU A 384 -9.80 0.51 -0.01
C LEU A 384 -9.89 1.99 -0.39
N VAL A 385 -8.91 2.81 0.01
CA VAL A 385 -8.63 4.12 -0.61
C VAL A 385 -7.14 4.37 -0.67
N THR A 386 -6.53 4.06 -1.82
CA THR A 386 -5.14 4.39 -2.13
C THR A 386 -5.04 4.85 -3.59
N THR A 387 -4.04 5.67 -3.92
CA THR A 387 -3.79 6.15 -5.29
C THR A 387 -3.69 5.00 -6.30
N PHE A 388 -3.31 3.80 -5.85
CA PHE A 388 -3.22 2.59 -6.69
C PHE A 388 -4.55 2.15 -7.29
N VAL A 389 -5.67 2.46 -6.64
CA VAL A 389 -7.02 2.19 -7.19
C VAL A 389 -7.22 2.95 -8.50
N PHE A 390 -6.85 4.23 -8.52
CA PHE A 390 -6.95 5.06 -9.71
C PHE A 390 -6.01 4.58 -10.83
N LEU A 391 -4.78 4.18 -10.49
CA LEU A 391 -3.82 3.62 -11.46
C LEU A 391 -4.37 2.39 -12.20
N LEU A 392 -5.32 1.66 -11.62
CA LEU A 392 -6.00 0.52 -12.25
C LEU A 392 -7.31 0.92 -12.93
N TRP A 393 -8.15 1.74 -12.29
CA TRP A 393 -9.49 2.07 -12.78
C TRP A 393 -9.49 2.81 -14.11
N TRP A 394 -8.66 3.85 -14.25
CA TRP A 394 -8.68 4.69 -15.45
C TRP A 394 -8.28 3.93 -16.72
N PRO A 395 -7.16 3.16 -16.74
CA PRO A 395 -6.85 2.24 -17.83
C PRO A 395 -7.98 1.27 -18.16
N MET A 396 -8.56 0.62 -17.14
CA MET A 396 -9.58 -0.41 -17.32
C MET A 396 -10.90 0.18 -17.82
N LEU A 397 -11.22 1.42 -17.46
CA LEU A 397 -12.38 2.14 -17.97
C LEU A 397 -12.17 2.54 -19.43
N GLY A 398 -10.95 2.96 -19.79
CA GLY A 398 -10.55 3.24 -21.17
C GLY A 398 -10.70 1.99 -22.05
N LEU A 399 -10.22 0.84 -21.57
CA LEU A 399 -10.42 -0.46 -22.19
C LEU A 399 -11.91 -0.77 -22.37
N MET A 400 -12.70 -0.67 -21.29
CA MET A 400 -14.13 -1.00 -21.28
C MET A 400 -14.91 -0.19 -22.32
N LEU A 401 -14.67 1.12 -22.39
CA LEU A 401 -15.36 2.01 -23.32
C LEU A 401 -14.86 1.86 -24.76
N ALA A 402 -13.63 1.41 -24.97
CA ALA A 402 -13.10 1.09 -26.30
C ALA A 402 -13.78 -0.12 -26.94
N LEU A 403 -14.27 -1.09 -26.14
CA LEU A 403 -14.92 -2.31 -26.64
C LEU A 403 -16.18 -2.01 -27.46
N GLY A 404 -16.89 -0.93 -27.15
CA GLY A 404 -18.10 -0.49 -27.86
C GLY A 404 -17.84 0.32 -29.14
N ARG A 405 -16.59 0.43 -29.60
CA ARG A 405 -16.27 1.11 -30.87
C ARG A 405 -16.39 0.12 -32.02
N ALA A 406 -17.31 0.39 -32.95
CA ALA A 406 -17.55 -0.44 -34.13
C ALA A 406 -16.26 -0.56 -34.98
N MET A 407 -15.92 -1.78 -35.37
CA MET A 407 -14.89 -2.04 -36.36
C MET A 407 -15.44 -1.69 -37.76
N GLY A 408 -15.08 -0.52 -38.27
CA GLY A 408 -15.35 -0.20 -39.68
C GLY A 408 -15.31 1.27 -40.03
N GLN A 409 -14.13 1.89 -40.02
CA GLN A 409 -13.69 2.97 -40.94
C GLN A 409 -12.14 3.17 -40.91
N ALA A 410 -11.37 2.12 -40.60
CA ALA A 410 -9.99 2.06 -41.05
C ALA A 410 -10.00 1.01 -42.16
N GLY A 411 -9.78 1.45 -43.40
CA GLY A 411 -9.74 0.59 -44.58
C GLY A 411 -8.84 -0.62 -44.35
N ALA A 412 -9.07 -1.67 -45.14
CA ALA A 412 -8.22 -2.84 -45.19
C ALA A 412 -6.73 -2.43 -45.24
N ASP A 413 -6.04 -2.49 -44.10
CA ASP A 413 -4.61 -2.21 -44.02
C ASP A 413 -3.96 -2.75 -42.72
N PRO A 414 -2.62 -2.87 -42.70
CA PRO A 414 -1.93 -4.14 -42.76
C PRO A 414 -1.78 -4.78 -41.39
N LYS A 415 -1.70 -6.12 -41.38
CA LYS A 415 -1.34 -6.90 -40.18
C LYS A 415 -0.10 -6.26 -39.51
N PRO A 416 -0.13 -5.93 -38.21
CA PRO A 416 1.03 -5.39 -37.52
C PRO A 416 2.16 -6.41 -37.64
N SER A 417 3.32 -5.93 -38.10
CA SER A 417 4.46 -6.82 -38.29
C SER A 417 4.89 -7.40 -36.92
N PRO A 418 5.17 -8.71 -36.82
CA PRO A 418 5.65 -9.35 -35.59
C PRO A 418 6.88 -8.64 -34.98
N ARG A 419 7.68 -7.97 -35.82
CA ARG A 419 8.85 -7.18 -35.45
C ARG A 419 8.52 -5.95 -34.60
N LEU A 420 7.32 -5.39 -34.71
CA LEU A 420 6.92 -4.16 -34.01
C LEU A 420 6.34 -4.43 -32.62
N VAL A 421 5.56 -5.51 -32.49
CA VAL A 421 5.18 -6.09 -31.19
C VAL A 421 6.44 -6.56 -30.45
N GLY A 422 7.36 -7.20 -31.17
CA GLY A 422 8.69 -7.53 -30.66
C GLY A 422 9.49 -6.30 -30.20
N ARG A 423 9.38 -5.15 -30.88
CA ARG A 423 10.02 -3.89 -30.45
C ARG A 423 9.37 -3.27 -29.23
N ALA A 424 8.03 -3.21 -29.13
CA ALA A 424 7.34 -2.70 -27.94
C ALA A 424 7.62 -3.60 -26.72
N LEU A 425 7.57 -4.92 -26.90
CA LEU A 425 7.96 -5.90 -25.87
C LEU A 425 9.45 -5.81 -25.55
N ALA A 426 10.33 -5.57 -26.53
CA ALA A 426 11.77 -5.38 -26.29
C ALA A 426 12.07 -4.05 -25.60
N THR A 427 11.33 -2.97 -25.88
CA THR A 427 11.46 -1.69 -25.18
C THR A 427 11.00 -1.84 -23.73
N VAL A 428 9.86 -2.48 -23.48
CA VAL A 428 9.41 -2.80 -22.11
C VAL A 428 10.34 -3.79 -21.43
N ALA A 429 10.87 -4.79 -22.13
CA ALA A 429 11.83 -5.75 -21.58
C ALA A 429 13.21 -5.12 -21.31
N LEU A 430 13.71 -4.19 -22.15
CA LEU A 430 14.92 -3.41 -21.88
C LEU A 430 14.74 -2.50 -20.68
N ILE A 431 13.55 -1.94 -20.52
CA ILE A 431 13.19 -1.09 -19.39
C ILE A 431 13.03 -1.92 -18.10
N CYS A 432 12.43 -3.10 -18.17
CA CYS A 432 12.33 -4.04 -17.05
C CYS A 432 13.67 -4.73 -16.74
N ALA A 433 14.59 -4.82 -17.71
CA ALA A 433 15.97 -5.30 -17.55
C ALA A 433 16.96 -4.17 -17.19
N ALA A 434 16.50 -2.92 -17.09
CA ALA A 434 17.33 -1.78 -16.71
C ALA A 434 17.80 -1.75 -15.24
N PRO A 435 17.33 -2.58 -14.28
CA PRO A 435 18.10 -2.85 -13.07
C PRO A 435 18.97 -4.10 -13.30
N GLY A 436 19.88 -4.03 -14.27
CA GLY A 436 20.76 -5.14 -14.65
C GLY A 436 22.16 -4.74 -15.12
N LEU A 437 22.43 -3.46 -15.38
CA LEU A 437 23.74 -2.98 -15.85
C LEU A 437 24.22 -1.76 -15.06
N SER A 438 24.43 -1.99 -13.77
CA SER A 438 25.53 -1.41 -12.99
C SER A 438 25.83 -2.33 -11.83
N ALA A 439 26.14 -3.59 -12.18
CA ALA A 439 26.96 -4.46 -11.36
C ALA A 439 28.43 -4.08 -11.56
N CYS A 440 28.81 -2.88 -11.12
CA CYS A 440 30.19 -2.56 -10.77
C CYS A 440 30.15 -2.11 -9.31
N ASN A 441 30.19 -3.11 -8.44
CA ASN A 441 30.50 -2.95 -7.03
C ASN A 441 31.85 -2.22 -6.93
N HIS A 442 31.87 -1.03 -6.33
CA HIS A 442 32.97 -0.73 -5.43
C HIS A 442 32.56 -1.25 -4.05
N PRO A 443 33.17 -2.34 -3.56
CA PRO A 443 33.02 -2.68 -2.15
C PRO A 443 33.68 -1.57 -1.32
N PRO A 444 33.14 -1.19 -0.15
CA PRO A 444 33.93 -0.47 0.84
C PRO A 444 35.17 -1.31 1.19
N PRO A 445 36.32 -0.70 1.52
CA PRO A 445 37.56 -1.42 1.71
C PRO A 445 37.39 -2.52 2.77
N ALA A 446 37.79 -3.74 2.40
CA ALA A 446 37.76 -4.88 3.30
C ALA A 446 38.78 -4.68 4.44
N PRO A 447 38.44 -5.03 5.69
CA PRO A 447 39.44 -5.25 6.71
C PRO A 447 40.32 -6.43 6.31
N VAL A 448 41.63 -6.28 6.57
CA VAL A 448 42.71 -7.21 6.23
C VAL A 448 42.33 -8.67 6.54
N ALA A 449 42.45 -9.53 5.53
CA ALA A 449 42.21 -10.96 5.64
C ALA A 449 43.26 -11.63 6.54
N ARG A 450 42.81 -12.31 7.60
CA ARG A 450 43.48 -13.52 8.09
C ARG A 450 42.83 -14.72 7.39
N SER A 451 43.67 -15.65 6.97
CA SER A 451 43.37 -16.74 6.03
C SER A 451 42.10 -17.54 6.38
N ALA A 452 41.30 -17.78 5.35
CA ALA A 452 40.12 -18.62 5.42
C ALA A 452 40.52 -20.10 5.40
N HIS A 453 40.29 -20.80 6.50
CA HIS A 453 40.07 -22.24 6.45
C HIS A 453 38.68 -22.52 5.84
N LYS A 454 38.63 -23.51 4.94
CA LYS A 454 37.43 -24.06 4.29
C LYS A 454 36.28 -24.21 5.31
N ALA A 455 35.18 -23.52 5.08
CA ALA A 455 34.00 -23.60 5.95
C ALA A 455 33.26 -24.91 5.73
N GLU A 456 33.31 -25.79 6.73
CA GLU A 456 32.38 -26.91 6.92
C GLU A 456 30.95 -26.41 7.28
N PRO A 457 29.92 -27.27 7.15
CA PRO A 457 28.55 -26.90 7.45
C PRO A 457 28.42 -26.47 8.92
N ARG A 458 27.94 -25.24 9.18
CA ARG A 458 27.76 -24.78 10.57
C ARG A 458 26.65 -25.58 11.25
N PRO A 459 26.91 -26.18 12.43
CA PRO A 459 25.86 -26.77 13.26
C PRO A 459 24.89 -25.68 13.73
N GLN A 460 23.63 -26.06 13.95
CA GLN A 460 22.67 -25.24 14.69
C GLN A 460 23.29 -24.89 16.06
N GLY A 461 23.62 -23.62 16.26
CA GLY A 461 24.30 -23.16 17.47
C GLY A 461 23.44 -23.41 18.71
N LEU A 462 24.01 -24.06 19.71
CA LEU A 462 23.45 -24.15 21.05
C LEU A 462 23.19 -22.73 21.58
N GLY A 463 21.98 -22.45 22.05
CA GLY A 463 21.68 -21.19 22.72
C GLY A 463 22.40 -21.12 24.06
N TYR A 464 23.13 -20.05 24.30
CA TYR A 464 23.80 -19.81 25.57
C TYR A 464 22.98 -18.84 26.42
N ARG A 465 22.94 -19.11 27.73
CA ARG A 465 22.45 -18.17 28.73
C ARG A 465 23.65 -17.62 29.47
N VAL A 466 23.85 -16.30 29.39
CA VAL A 466 24.96 -15.61 30.04
C VAL A 466 24.40 -14.90 31.26
N SER A 467 24.86 -15.27 32.45
CA SER A 467 24.55 -14.57 33.71
C SER A 467 25.76 -13.78 34.17
N ALA A 468 25.53 -12.54 34.59
CA ALA A 468 26.53 -11.66 35.16
C ALA A 468 26.02 -11.10 36.50
N HIS A 469 26.92 -10.94 37.46
CA HIS A 469 26.68 -10.35 38.77
C HIS A 469 27.80 -9.35 39.04
N GLU A 470 27.50 -8.28 39.77
CA GLU A 470 28.46 -7.26 40.17
C GLU A 470 29.58 -7.87 41.03
N THR A 471 30.83 -7.57 40.68
CA THR A 471 32.02 -7.97 41.44
C THR A 471 32.95 -6.77 41.58
N ALA A 472 33.32 -6.42 42.81
CA ALA A 472 34.33 -5.38 43.13
C ALA A 472 34.20 -4.09 42.28
N GLY A 473 33.06 -3.40 42.38
CA GLY A 473 32.83 -2.07 41.77
C GLY A 473 32.57 -2.06 40.25
N HIS A 474 32.46 -3.23 39.61
CA HIS A 474 32.14 -3.34 38.18
C HIS A 474 30.67 -3.71 37.98
N VAL A 475 29.83 -2.71 37.71
CA VAL A 475 28.40 -2.87 37.38
C VAL A 475 28.19 -3.22 35.91
N ILE A 476 27.15 -3.99 35.62
CA ILE A 476 26.78 -4.33 34.24
C ILE A 476 26.30 -3.05 33.56
N THR A 477 26.93 -2.68 32.44
CA THR A 477 26.58 -1.47 31.69
C THR A 477 26.21 -1.81 30.25
N ILE A 478 25.03 -1.39 29.82
CA ILE A 478 24.53 -1.52 28.44
C ILE A 478 24.23 -0.12 27.93
N SER A 479 24.83 0.26 26.80
CA SER A 479 24.58 1.56 26.20
C SER A 479 24.16 1.40 24.74
N ASP A 480 23.17 2.20 24.34
CA ASP A 480 22.95 2.46 22.92
C ASP A 480 23.73 3.70 22.51
N ILE A 481 24.47 3.61 21.40
CA ILE A 481 25.38 4.67 20.94
C ILE A 481 24.95 5.14 19.56
N ALA A 482 24.50 6.39 19.47
CA ALA A 482 24.18 7.04 18.20
C ALA A 482 25.20 8.14 17.89
N ARG A 483 25.78 8.12 16.68
CA ARG A 483 26.77 9.12 16.22
C ARG A 483 27.95 9.32 17.20
N GLY A 484 28.40 8.22 17.84
CA GLY A 484 29.53 8.23 18.77
C GLY A 484 29.23 8.77 20.17
N ARG A 485 27.96 8.99 20.52
CA ARG A 485 27.54 9.42 21.88
C ARG A 485 26.43 8.50 22.41
N PRO A 486 26.38 8.23 23.73
CA PRO A 486 25.33 7.39 24.30
C PRO A 486 23.96 8.11 24.18
N VAL A 487 22.94 7.37 23.71
CA VAL A 487 21.53 7.81 23.73
C VAL A 487 20.93 7.50 25.09
N TYR A 488 21.17 6.27 25.57
CA TYR A 488 20.90 5.87 26.94
C TYR A 488 21.95 4.88 27.45
N THR A 489 22.08 4.79 28.76
CA THR A 489 22.93 3.82 29.45
C THR A 489 22.11 3.16 30.56
N LEU A 490 21.98 1.83 30.50
CA LEU A 490 21.43 0.99 31.56
C LEU A 490 22.58 0.43 32.40
N ARG A 491 22.54 0.66 33.72
CA ARG A 491 23.41 0.05 34.72
C ARG A 491 22.60 -0.94 35.56
N ALA A 492 23.17 -2.08 35.91
CA ALA A 492 22.51 -3.11 36.71
C ALA A 492 23.49 -3.86 37.62
N ALA A 493 23.02 -4.31 38.79
CA ALA A 493 23.80 -5.12 39.72
C ALA A 493 23.91 -6.59 39.27
N SER A 494 22.89 -7.11 38.59
CA SER A 494 22.96 -8.44 37.98
C SER A 494 22.10 -8.52 36.73
N GLY A 495 22.37 -9.51 35.87
CA GLY A 495 21.61 -9.68 34.64
C GLY A 495 21.83 -11.03 33.97
N VAL A 496 20.81 -11.46 33.26
CA VAL A 496 20.80 -12.71 32.48
C VAL A 496 20.43 -12.37 31.04
N TYR A 497 21.25 -12.79 30.10
CA TYR A 497 21.02 -12.63 28.67
C TYR A 497 20.84 -13.99 27.98
N SER A 498 19.84 -14.10 27.11
CA SER A 498 19.61 -15.29 26.28
C SER A 498 19.89 -14.98 24.81
N THR A 499 20.84 -15.71 24.21
CA THR A 499 21.19 -15.54 22.79
C THR A 499 20.08 -16.00 21.83
N ASN A 500 19.29 -17.01 22.22
CA ASN A 500 18.16 -17.50 21.43
C ASN A 500 16.94 -16.57 21.51
N GLY A 501 16.69 -15.99 22.67
CA GLY A 501 15.58 -15.06 22.88
C GLY A 501 15.86 -13.61 22.51
N ARG A 502 17.15 -13.24 22.34
CA ARG A 502 17.62 -11.86 22.14
C ARG A 502 17.00 -10.87 23.15
N LYS A 503 16.89 -11.33 24.39
CA LYS A 503 16.35 -10.57 25.52
C LYS A 503 17.32 -10.70 26.70
N GLY A 504 17.56 -9.57 27.37
CA GLY A 504 18.26 -9.51 28.64
C GLY A 504 17.32 -9.09 29.75
N THR A 505 17.42 -9.70 30.93
CA THR A 505 16.71 -9.31 32.14
C THR A 505 17.73 -8.93 33.20
N PHE A 506 17.54 -7.79 33.84
CA PHE A 506 18.49 -7.14 34.74
C PHE A 506 17.80 -6.77 36.05
N SER A 507 18.57 -6.78 37.14
CA SER A 507 18.10 -6.45 38.49
C SER A 507 18.88 -5.26 39.06
N ASP A 508 18.20 -4.47 39.90
CA ASP A 508 18.69 -3.23 40.52
C ASP A 508 19.24 -2.26 39.48
N THR A 509 18.33 -1.77 38.65
CA THR A 509 18.66 -1.09 37.41
C THR A 509 18.54 0.42 37.51
N THR A 510 19.48 1.12 36.88
CA THR A 510 19.44 2.56 36.64
C THR A 510 19.62 2.84 35.16
N LEU A 511 18.62 3.44 34.52
CA LEU A 511 18.63 3.83 33.12
C LEU A 511 18.78 5.36 33.01
N SER A 512 19.85 5.83 32.38
CA SER A 512 20.11 7.26 32.15
C SER A 512 19.97 7.60 30.68
N PHE A 513 19.15 8.59 30.35
CA PHE A 513 19.00 9.16 29.01
C PHE A 513 19.85 10.43 28.85
N TYR A 514 20.42 10.63 27.66
CA TYR A 514 21.34 11.72 27.39
C TYR A 514 20.86 12.64 26.27
N LYS A 515 21.19 13.94 26.40
CA LYS A 515 21.09 14.95 25.34
C LYS A 515 22.44 15.64 25.23
N GLY A 516 23.23 15.26 24.24
CA GLY A 516 24.63 15.67 24.15
C GLY A 516 25.49 14.91 25.17
N ALA A 517 26.11 15.61 26.12
CA ALA A 517 26.91 15.01 27.20
C ALA A 517 26.20 15.04 28.57
N ALA A 518 25.06 15.72 28.67
CA ALA A 518 24.30 15.82 29.92
C ALA A 518 23.28 14.68 30.03
N VAL A 519 23.18 14.09 31.21
CA VAL A 519 22.04 13.23 31.59
C VAL A 519 20.82 14.12 31.68
N GLN A 520 19.69 13.72 31.10
CA GLN A 520 18.44 14.49 31.15
C GLN A 520 17.41 13.82 32.04
N LEU A 521 17.43 12.49 32.09
CA LEU A 521 16.47 11.69 32.82
C LEU A 521 17.16 10.46 33.37
N THR A 522 16.96 10.22 34.66
CA THR A 522 17.38 8.99 35.32
C THR A 522 16.15 8.22 35.74
N VAL A 523 16.09 6.94 35.38
CA VAL A 523 15.00 6.03 35.71
C VAL A 523 15.56 4.86 36.51
N THR A 524 15.10 4.67 37.75
CA THR A 524 15.50 3.57 38.62
C THR A 524 14.38 2.55 38.75
N ALA A 525 14.71 1.27 38.68
CA ALA A 525 13.74 0.19 38.87
C ALA A 525 14.40 -1.10 39.41
N PRO A 526 13.67 -1.91 40.19
CA PRO A 526 14.16 -3.20 40.65
C PRO A 526 14.48 -4.18 39.52
N THR A 527 13.73 -4.12 38.41
CA THR A 527 13.96 -4.99 37.26
C THR A 527 13.87 -4.24 35.94
N ALA A 528 14.67 -4.64 34.96
CA ALA A 528 14.60 -4.17 33.58
C ALA A 528 14.73 -5.32 32.58
N ALA A 529 13.92 -5.31 31.53
CA ALA A 529 14.01 -6.20 30.39
C ALA A 529 14.38 -5.40 29.14
N VAL A 530 15.44 -5.82 28.46
CA VAL A 530 15.95 -5.18 27.22
C VAL A 530 15.75 -6.14 26.06
N ASN A 531 15.11 -5.68 24.99
CA ASN A 531 15.03 -6.40 23.72
C ASN A 531 16.15 -5.91 22.80
N THR A 532 17.11 -6.78 22.47
CA THR A 532 18.28 -6.40 21.67
C THR A 532 18.01 -6.30 20.17
N VAL A 533 16.76 -6.54 19.73
CA VAL A 533 16.32 -6.37 18.33
C VAL A 533 15.56 -5.05 18.15
N SER A 534 14.67 -4.70 19.08
CA SER A 534 13.90 -3.45 19.01
C SER A 534 14.51 -2.29 19.79
N TYR A 535 15.51 -2.56 20.64
CA TYR A 535 16.12 -1.62 21.58
C TYR A 535 15.12 -1.04 22.61
N ASP A 536 13.95 -1.65 22.72
CA ASP A 536 12.97 -1.28 23.74
C ASP A 536 13.43 -1.76 25.12
N VAL A 537 13.18 -0.92 26.12
CA VAL A 537 13.48 -1.20 27.52
C VAL A 537 12.18 -1.18 28.33
N THR A 538 11.93 -2.22 29.12
CA THR A 538 10.78 -2.28 30.04
C THR A 538 11.30 -2.39 31.46
N LEU A 539 10.93 -1.44 32.32
CA LEU A 539 11.28 -1.40 33.74
C LEU A 539 10.04 -1.74 34.57
N ALA A 540 10.23 -2.49 35.66
CA ALA A 540 9.12 -2.97 36.50
C ALA A 540 9.53 -3.15 37.97
N GLY A 541 8.52 -3.18 38.84
CA GLY A 541 8.66 -3.43 40.28
C GLY A 541 8.59 -2.16 41.13
N GLY A 542 8.03 -1.07 40.60
CA GLY A 542 8.11 0.26 41.21
C GLY A 542 9.24 1.05 40.58
N VAL A 543 8.90 1.78 39.52
CA VAL A 543 9.81 2.57 38.71
C VAL A 543 9.72 4.03 39.11
N THR A 544 10.87 4.68 39.25
CA THR A 544 10.96 6.12 39.53
C THR A 544 11.82 6.78 38.46
N ALA A 545 11.26 7.78 37.77
CA ALA A 545 11.95 8.60 36.78
C ALA A 545 12.09 10.03 37.33
N ARG A 546 13.28 10.62 37.19
CA ARG A 546 13.58 11.98 37.65
C ARG A 546 14.45 12.73 36.66
N ASN A 547 14.06 13.96 36.33
CA ASN A 547 14.86 14.87 35.53
C ASN A 547 15.58 15.92 36.39
N ASP A 548 16.44 16.72 35.77
CA ASP A 548 17.24 17.75 36.46
C ASP A 548 16.40 18.91 37.01
N ASN A 549 15.19 19.11 36.48
CA ASN A 549 14.24 20.16 36.89
C ASN A 549 13.36 19.75 38.08
N ARG A 550 13.74 18.69 38.82
CA ARG A 550 13.01 18.10 39.96
C ARG A 550 11.62 17.55 39.61
N VAL A 551 11.31 17.36 38.33
CA VAL A 551 10.09 16.65 37.90
C VAL A 551 10.30 15.16 38.16
N THR A 552 9.36 14.54 38.85
CA THR A 552 9.37 13.10 39.14
C THR A 552 8.17 12.42 38.54
N LEU A 553 8.34 11.16 38.13
CA LEU A 553 7.29 10.27 37.67
C LEU A 553 7.51 8.90 38.30
N THR A 554 6.53 8.38 39.02
CA THR A 554 6.55 7.04 39.61
C THR A 554 5.42 6.19 39.06
N ALA A 555 5.67 4.89 38.86
CA ALA A 555 4.66 3.93 38.39
C ALA A 555 5.07 2.49 38.69
N ASP A 556 4.15 1.54 38.59
CA ASP A 556 4.47 0.11 38.75
C ASP A 556 5.40 -0.39 37.64
N THR A 557 5.17 0.09 36.41
CA THR A 557 5.95 -0.25 35.22
C THR A 557 6.18 0.96 34.32
N MET A 558 7.32 0.98 33.61
CA MET A 558 7.60 1.94 32.54
C MET A 558 8.22 1.25 31.33
N SER A 559 7.87 1.67 30.13
CA SER A 559 8.45 1.16 28.88
C SER A 559 8.94 2.32 28.02
N TYR A 560 10.18 2.23 27.57
CA TYR A 560 10.80 3.11 26.58
C TYR A 560 10.77 2.42 25.22
N ASN A 561 10.23 3.12 24.22
CA ASN A 561 10.27 2.69 22.82
C ASN A 561 11.30 3.51 22.04
N ASP A 562 12.29 2.84 21.47
CA ASP A 562 13.40 3.54 20.80
C ASP A 562 12.97 4.28 19.52
N ARG A 563 11.99 3.75 18.79
CA ARG A 563 11.51 4.35 17.53
C ARG A 563 10.72 5.63 17.75
N SER A 564 9.85 5.65 18.76
CA SER A 564 9.04 6.84 19.06
C SER A 564 9.71 7.79 20.04
N ARG A 565 10.76 7.35 20.75
CA ARG A 565 11.43 8.07 21.85
C ARG A 565 10.47 8.51 22.95
N VAL A 566 9.48 7.66 23.22
CA VAL A 566 8.43 7.92 24.22
C VAL A 566 8.58 6.95 25.40
N LEU A 567 8.42 7.49 26.59
CA LEU A 567 8.28 6.75 27.85
C LEU A 567 6.79 6.57 28.16
N THR A 568 6.36 5.33 28.38
CA THR A 568 4.98 5.03 28.83
C THR A 568 5.03 4.42 30.22
N ALA A 569 4.37 5.05 31.19
CA ALA A 569 4.24 4.60 32.57
C ALA A 569 2.84 4.03 32.82
N ARG A 570 2.73 2.95 33.62
CA ARG A 570 1.45 2.31 33.95
C ARG A 570 1.43 1.77 35.38
N GLY A 571 0.25 1.86 35.99
CA GLY A 571 -0.04 1.40 37.36
C GLY A 571 0.39 2.43 38.40
N HIS A 572 -0.56 2.88 39.22
CA HIS A 572 -0.36 3.84 40.32
C HIS A 572 0.55 5.01 39.94
N VAL A 573 0.25 5.66 38.82
CA VAL A 573 1.09 6.71 38.28
C VAL A 573 0.96 7.96 39.14
N VAL A 574 2.09 8.46 39.64
CA VAL A 574 2.18 9.73 40.35
C VAL A 574 3.27 10.57 39.71
N ALA A 575 2.93 11.77 39.30
CA ALA A 575 3.88 12.74 38.77
C ALA A 575 3.92 13.99 39.65
N SER A 576 5.12 14.52 39.86
CA SER A 576 5.33 15.82 40.52
C SER A 576 5.95 16.79 39.54
N ASP A 577 5.43 18.01 39.49
CA ASP A 577 6.09 19.10 38.76
C ASP A 577 7.21 19.76 39.61
N SER A 578 7.89 20.76 39.04
CA SER A 578 8.96 21.49 39.71
C SER A 578 8.52 22.36 40.90
N ARG A 579 7.21 22.60 41.05
CA ARG A 579 6.60 23.36 42.16
C ARG A 579 6.08 22.45 43.27
N GLY A 580 6.09 21.12 43.05
CA GLY A 580 5.61 20.12 44.00
C GLY A 580 4.15 19.72 43.79
N ASP A 581 3.51 20.19 42.73
CA ASP A 581 2.12 19.83 42.42
C ASP A 581 2.05 18.38 41.94
N LEU A 582 1.12 17.61 42.53
CA LEU A 582 0.99 16.18 42.27
C LEU A 582 -0.16 15.86 41.32
N LEU A 583 0.14 15.09 40.28
CA LEU A 583 -0.82 14.51 39.34
C LEU A 583 -0.85 12.99 39.50
N ARG A 584 -2.03 12.43 39.74
CA ARG A 584 -2.25 10.98 39.89
C ARG A 584 -3.06 10.42 38.74
N GLY A 585 -2.75 9.20 38.32
CA GLY A 585 -3.51 8.47 37.30
C GLY A 585 -3.10 7.02 37.20
N GLU A 586 -3.67 6.33 36.21
CA GLU A 586 -3.39 4.90 35.94
C GLU A 586 -2.34 4.71 34.85
N ARG A 587 -2.13 5.74 34.03
CA ARG A 587 -1.17 5.72 32.92
C ARG A 587 -0.59 7.10 32.70
N ALA A 588 0.68 7.17 32.32
CA ALA A 588 1.25 8.39 31.76
C ALA A 588 2.07 8.12 30.50
N VAL A 589 2.20 9.15 29.67
CA VAL A 589 3.05 9.18 28.49
C VAL A 589 3.92 10.43 28.59
N ALA A 590 5.22 10.26 28.42
CA ALA A 590 6.20 11.33 28.53
C ALA A 590 7.28 11.24 27.46
N ASP A 591 7.89 12.37 27.13
CA ASP A 591 9.19 12.43 26.47
C ASP A 591 10.35 12.07 27.42
N ILE A 592 11.54 11.90 26.86
CA ILE A 592 12.74 11.45 27.58
C ILE A 592 13.37 12.51 28.50
N ASP A 593 12.80 13.72 28.56
CA ASP A 593 13.17 14.81 29.46
C ASP A 593 12.02 15.26 30.38
N LEU A 594 10.87 14.56 30.35
CA LEU A 594 9.66 14.84 31.13
C LEU A 594 9.14 16.29 30.96
N GLN A 595 9.37 16.92 29.81
CA GLN A 595 8.83 18.24 29.49
C GLN A 595 7.39 18.14 29.00
N GLU A 596 7.09 17.15 28.16
CA GLU A 596 5.73 16.82 27.73
C GLU A 596 5.21 15.58 28.47
N LEU A 597 4.66 15.78 29.66
CA LEU A 597 4.06 14.72 30.46
C LEU A 597 2.52 14.78 30.40
N ARG A 598 1.89 13.66 30.01
CA ARG A 598 0.42 13.51 30.02
C ARG A 598 0.02 12.33 30.90
N VAL A 599 -0.77 12.59 31.93
CA VAL A 599 -1.33 11.58 32.85
C VAL A 599 -2.79 11.31 32.50
N PHE A 600 -3.20 10.04 32.52
CA PHE A 600 -4.51 9.54 32.15
C PHE A 600 -5.08 8.67 33.29
N GLY A 601 -6.36 8.86 33.66
CA GLY A 601 -7.03 8.15 34.76
C GLY A 601 -7.82 9.10 35.67
N VAL A 602 -8.47 8.57 36.72
CA VAL A 602 -9.26 9.37 37.68
C VAL A 602 -8.33 10.31 38.44
N SER A 603 -8.35 11.57 38.03
CA SER A 603 -7.52 12.65 38.54
C SER A 603 -8.10 13.21 39.84
N GLY A 604 -7.49 12.91 40.98
CA GLY A 604 -7.56 13.80 42.14
C GLY A 604 -6.35 14.72 42.11
N ILE A 605 -6.55 16.01 41.88
CA ILE A 605 -5.51 17.02 42.14
C ILE A 605 -5.54 17.24 43.65
N GLY A 606 -4.53 16.71 44.36
CA GLY A 606 -4.35 16.96 45.78
C GLY A 606 -3.30 18.03 45.96
N HIS A 607 -3.66 19.13 46.64
CA HIS A 607 -2.74 20.16 47.12
C HIS A 607 -1.76 19.62 48.16
#